data_AF-A0A497I613-F1
#
_entry.id   AF-A0A497I613-F1
#
_cell.length_a   1.000
_cell.length_b   1.000
_cell.length_c   1.000
_cell.angle_alpha   90.00
_cell.angle_beta   90.00
_cell.angle_gamma   90.00
#
_symmetry.space_group_name_H-M   'P 1'
#
loop_
_entity.id
_entity.type
_entity.pdbx_description
1 polymer ?
#
loop_
_entity_poly.entity_id
_entity_poly.type
_entity_poly.pdbx_seq_one_letter_code
_entity_poly.pdbx_strand_id
1 'polypeptide(L)'
;IVEYNPEEKWVKVRLPSVIECSDYVSQLWSYCGLKPGSERRKGERLQYNPRLKTFCWKIGQSFIKFKCFGRKLYDAFKEDCQRKHKDWTKLHIHNYARRKVVKLFLASVWEAYRRIRGLEVTKPYPIEVLGHKQVITFDRWMEKGEGR
;
A
#
# COMPACT_ATOMS: atom_id res chain seq x y z
N ILE A 1 8.40 -13.97 -10.08
CA ILE A 1 8.18 -15.01 -11.12
C ILE A 1 6.95 -15.77 -10.67
N VAL A 2 5.94 -15.88 -11.54
CA VAL A 2 4.65 -16.49 -11.24
C VAL A 2 4.65 -17.88 -11.88
N GLU A 3 4.56 -18.93 -11.07
CA GLU A 3 4.36 -20.30 -11.54
C GLU A 3 2.87 -20.61 -11.43
N TYR A 4 2.21 -20.91 -12.54
CA TYR A 4 0.81 -21.31 -12.58
C TYR A 4 0.73 -22.82 -12.82
N ASN A 5 0.06 -23.55 -11.94
CA ASN A 5 -0.27 -24.95 -12.16
C ASN A 5 -1.73 -25.05 -12.68
N PRO A 6 -1.95 -25.42 -13.96
CA PRO A 6 -3.28 -25.53 -14.55
C PRO A 6 -4.17 -26.61 -13.92
N GLU A 7 -3.57 -27.68 -13.38
CA GLU A 7 -4.30 -28.86 -12.89
C GLU A 7 -4.92 -28.61 -11.51
N GLU A 8 -4.15 -28.01 -10.61
CA GLU A 8 -4.59 -27.76 -9.23
C GLU A 8 -5.10 -26.32 -9.01
N LYS A 9 -5.16 -25.50 -10.08
CA LYS A 9 -5.62 -24.10 -10.08
C LYS A 9 -4.96 -23.21 -9.02
N TRP A 10 -3.71 -23.46 -8.66
CA TRP A 10 -2.95 -22.55 -7.80
C TRP A 10 -1.87 -21.79 -8.57
N VAL A 11 -1.57 -20.60 -8.04
CA VAL A 11 -0.58 -19.69 -8.57
C VAL A 11 0.47 -19.47 -7.48
N LYS A 12 1.70 -19.93 -7.70
CA LYS A 12 2.83 -19.66 -6.81
C LYS A 12 3.49 -18.37 -7.25
N VAL A 13 3.25 -17.33 -6.48
CA VAL A 13 3.85 -16.02 -6.68
C VAL A 13 5.13 -15.94 -5.86
N ARG A 14 6.31 -15.97 -6.52
CA ARG A 14 7.54 -15.51 -5.86
C ARG A 14 7.51 -13.98 -5.78
N LEU A 15 7.08 -13.48 -4.63
CA LEU A 15 7.16 -12.07 -4.26
C LEU A 15 8.62 -11.67 -3.97
N PRO A 16 8.94 -10.36 -4.00
CA PRO A 16 10.29 -9.89 -3.67
C PRO A 16 10.68 -10.35 -2.27
N SER A 17 11.95 -10.75 -2.09
CA SER A 17 12.51 -11.19 -0.79
C SER A 17 12.18 -10.23 0.35
N VAL A 18 12.05 -8.93 0.07
CA VAL A 18 11.66 -7.92 1.05
C VAL A 18 10.33 -8.21 1.75
N ILE A 19 9.32 -8.79 1.11
CA ILE A 19 8.04 -9.09 1.80
C ILE A 19 8.22 -10.23 2.80
N GLU A 20 9.11 -11.17 2.52
CA GLU A 20 9.46 -12.28 3.39
C GLU A 20 10.36 -11.82 4.55
N CYS A 21 11.42 -11.05 4.24
CA CYS A 21 12.41 -10.58 5.21
C CYS A 21 11.98 -9.37 6.05
N SER A 22 10.84 -8.73 5.76
CA SER A 22 10.43 -7.51 6.49
C SER A 22 9.57 -7.83 7.70
N ASP A 23 10.13 -7.66 8.89
CA ASP A 23 9.43 -7.86 10.17
C ASP A 23 8.32 -6.85 10.43
N TYR A 24 8.44 -5.67 9.82
CA TYR A 24 7.50 -4.57 9.96
C TYR A 24 7.11 -4.01 8.58
N VAL A 25 5.83 -3.67 8.45
CA VAL A 25 5.27 -2.99 7.25
C VAL A 25 6.03 -1.69 6.92
N SER A 26 6.60 -1.01 7.93
CA SER A 26 7.37 0.22 7.75
C SER A 26 8.62 0.01 6.89
N GLN A 27 9.27 -1.15 6.98
CA GLN A 27 10.43 -1.51 6.16
C GLN A 27 10.01 -1.67 4.69
N LEU A 28 8.86 -2.30 4.44
CA LEU A 28 8.27 -2.40 3.10
C LEU A 28 7.97 -1.02 2.51
N TRP A 29 7.39 -0.10 3.29
CA TRP A 29 7.14 1.27 2.84
C TRP A 29 8.43 2.04 2.53
N SER A 30 9.49 1.82 3.30
CA SER A 30 10.81 2.40 3.05
C SER A 30 11.39 1.88 1.73
N TYR A 31 11.37 0.56 1.52
CA TYR A 31 11.86 -0.08 0.30
C TYR A 31 11.11 0.38 -0.97
N CYS A 32 9.80 0.59 -0.86
CA CYS A 32 8.95 1.11 -1.94
C CYS A 32 9.08 2.64 -2.14
N GLY A 33 9.83 3.36 -1.28
CA GLY A 33 10.00 4.81 -1.37
C GLY A 33 8.74 5.62 -1.04
N LEU A 34 7.87 5.08 -0.18
CA LEU A 34 6.64 5.72 0.30
C LEU A 34 6.81 6.44 1.64
N LYS A 35 7.97 6.31 2.28
CA LYS A 35 8.35 7.08 3.48
C LYS A 35 8.41 8.58 3.14
N PRO A 36 7.96 9.48 4.04
CA PRO A 36 8.22 10.91 3.88
C PRO A 36 9.73 11.18 3.74
N GLY A 37 10.13 12.11 2.88
CA GLY A 37 11.53 12.42 2.63
C GLY A 37 12.26 11.49 1.65
N SER A 38 11.59 10.49 1.06
CA SER A 38 12.14 9.66 -0.03
C SER A 38 12.15 10.40 -1.38
N GLU A 39 12.88 11.51 -1.45
CA GLU A 39 13.03 12.35 -2.63
C GLU A 39 14.30 12.00 -3.41
N ARG A 40 14.32 12.32 -4.71
CA ARG A 40 15.52 12.17 -5.52
C ARG A 40 16.36 13.43 -5.35
N ARG A 41 17.60 13.28 -4.91
CA ARG A 41 18.57 14.38 -4.84
C ARG A 41 19.67 14.13 -5.85
N LYS A 42 20.10 15.19 -6.55
CA LYS A 42 21.16 15.10 -7.54
C LYS A 42 22.47 14.72 -6.83
N GLY A 43 23.14 13.67 -7.31
CA GLY A 43 24.41 13.18 -6.74
C GLY A 43 24.26 12.16 -5.60
N GLU A 44 23.07 11.94 -5.06
CA GLU A 44 22.85 10.94 -4.01
C GLU A 44 22.37 9.60 -4.58
N ARG A 45 22.84 8.49 -3.98
CA ARG A 45 22.34 7.14 -4.30
C ARG A 45 20.91 6.97 -3.75
N LEU A 46 20.05 6.33 -4.54
CA LEU A 46 18.67 6.06 -4.14
C LEU A 46 18.61 5.01 -3.02
N GLN A 47 17.93 5.36 -1.93
CA GLN A 47 17.72 4.49 -0.76
C GLN A 47 16.51 3.54 -0.91
N TYR A 48 15.82 3.58 -2.05
CA TYR A 48 14.61 2.82 -2.33
C TYR A 48 14.61 2.30 -3.76
N ASN A 49 13.77 1.31 -4.04
CA ASN A 49 13.65 0.73 -5.38
C ASN A 49 12.80 1.63 -6.30
N PRO A 50 13.36 2.27 -7.35
CA PRO A 50 12.62 3.20 -8.20
C PRO A 50 11.54 2.51 -9.04
N ARG A 51 11.73 1.25 -9.44
CA ARG A 51 10.73 0.50 -10.22
C ARG A 51 9.49 0.22 -9.37
N LEU A 52 9.69 -0.15 -8.11
CA LEU A 52 8.58 -0.38 -7.18
C LEU A 52 7.86 0.90 -6.79
N LYS A 53 8.57 2.02 -6.65
CA LYS A 53 7.93 3.32 -6.43
C LYS A 53 7.00 3.70 -7.59
N THR A 54 7.45 3.49 -8.83
CA THR A 54 6.61 3.70 -10.02
C THR A 54 5.44 2.71 -10.08
N PHE A 55 5.66 1.45 -9.73
CA PHE A 55 4.59 0.46 -9.66
C PHE A 55 3.52 0.83 -8.63
N CYS A 56 3.93 1.25 -7.43
CA CYS A 56 3.04 1.77 -6.39
C CYS A 56 2.23 2.98 -6.87
N TRP A 57 2.85 3.87 -7.65
CA TRP A 57 2.14 4.98 -8.28
C TRP A 57 1.06 4.50 -9.27
N LYS A 58 1.37 3.50 -10.11
CA LYS A 58 0.41 2.90 -11.05
C LYS A 58 -0.76 2.23 -10.32
N ILE A 59 -0.51 1.52 -9.21
CA ILE A 59 -1.56 0.96 -8.35
C ILE A 59 -2.47 2.07 -7.80
N GLY A 60 -1.88 3.14 -7.28
CA GLY A 60 -2.68 4.28 -6.80
C GLY A 60 -3.53 4.92 -7.89
N GLN A 61 -3.01 4.98 -9.13
CA GLN A 61 -3.76 5.47 -10.29
C GLN A 61 -4.88 4.53 -10.70
N SER A 62 -4.69 3.20 -10.68
CA SER A 62 -5.77 2.26 -11.00
C SER A 62 -6.93 2.41 -10.01
N PHE A 63 -6.67 2.54 -8.70
CA PHE A 63 -7.73 2.74 -7.71
C PHE A 63 -8.57 4.00 -7.95
N ILE A 64 -8.00 5.06 -8.52
CA ILE A 64 -8.75 6.29 -8.82
C ILE A 64 -9.64 6.08 -10.06
N LYS A 65 -9.14 5.34 -11.05
CA LYS A 65 -9.82 5.09 -12.33
C LYS A 65 -10.96 4.07 -12.21
N PHE A 66 -10.84 3.10 -11.31
CA PHE A 66 -11.86 2.07 -11.11
C PHE A 66 -12.72 2.33 -9.87
N LYS A 67 -14.02 1.99 -9.94
CA LYS A 67 -14.92 2.01 -8.78
C LYS A 67 -14.58 0.83 -7.87
N CYS A 68 -13.73 1.05 -6.88
CA CYS A 68 -13.28 0.02 -5.95
C CYS A 68 -13.20 0.57 -4.52
N PHE A 69 -12.96 -0.31 -3.54
CA PHE A 69 -12.74 0.09 -2.15
C PHE A 69 -11.62 1.15 -2.00
N GLY A 70 -10.54 1.02 -2.78
CA GLY A 70 -9.45 2.00 -2.83
C GLY A 70 -9.89 3.41 -3.24
N ARG A 71 -10.94 3.53 -4.07
CA ARG A 71 -11.52 4.82 -4.45
C ARG A 71 -12.23 5.49 -3.27
N LYS A 72 -13.05 4.71 -2.53
CA LYS A 72 -13.77 5.20 -1.33
C LYS A 72 -12.77 5.74 -0.29
N LEU A 73 -11.68 5.00 -0.06
CA LEU A 73 -10.60 5.44 0.84
C LEU A 73 -9.92 6.71 0.34
N TYR A 74 -9.65 6.81 -0.97
CA TYR A 74 -9.02 7.98 -1.55
C TYR A 74 -9.87 9.24 -1.34
N ASP A 75 -11.18 9.16 -1.59
CA ASP A 75 -12.08 10.30 -1.44
C ASP A 75 -12.17 10.72 0.05
N ALA A 76 -12.30 9.78 0.98
CA ALA A 76 -12.28 10.06 2.43
C ALA A 76 -10.98 10.72 2.90
N PHE A 77 -9.80 10.25 2.44
CA PHE A 77 -8.53 10.88 2.81
C PHE A 77 -8.33 12.24 2.17
N LYS A 78 -8.86 12.46 0.97
CA LYS A 78 -8.81 13.75 0.29
C LYS A 78 -9.62 14.79 1.08
N GLU A 79 -10.83 14.45 1.51
CA GLU A 79 -11.69 15.31 2.33
C GLU A 79 -11.05 15.63 3.69
N ASP A 80 -10.52 14.61 4.39
CA ASP A 80 -9.83 14.83 5.67
C ASP A 80 -8.60 15.74 5.53
N CYS A 81 -7.83 15.58 4.45
CA CYS A 81 -6.70 16.46 4.17
C CYS A 81 -7.12 17.89 3.82
N GLN A 82 -8.18 18.07 3.03
CA GLN A 82 -8.71 19.40 2.70
C GLN A 82 -9.19 20.13 3.97
N ARG A 83 -9.79 19.40 4.90
CA ARG A 83 -10.24 19.95 6.17
C ARG A 83 -9.08 20.35 7.10
N LYS A 84 -8.06 19.49 7.21
CA LYS A 84 -6.90 19.70 8.10
C LYS A 84 -5.86 20.67 7.56
N HIS A 85 -5.63 20.66 6.25
CA HIS A 85 -4.57 21.44 5.60
C HIS A 85 -5.17 22.27 4.47
N LYS A 86 -5.78 23.40 4.84
CA LYS A 86 -6.34 24.36 3.88
C LYS A 86 -5.26 25.04 3.04
N ASP A 87 -4.03 25.11 3.55
CA ASP A 87 -2.89 25.78 2.90
C ASP A 87 -2.26 24.91 1.80
N TRP A 88 -2.61 23.63 1.72
CA TRP A 88 -2.01 22.71 0.76
C TRP A 88 -2.65 22.85 -0.62
N THR A 89 -1.80 22.81 -1.65
CA THR A 89 -2.28 22.78 -3.03
C THR A 89 -3.08 21.52 -3.33
N LYS A 90 -4.04 21.62 -4.26
CA LYS A 90 -4.86 20.48 -4.71
C LYS A 90 -3.99 19.28 -5.14
N LEU A 91 -2.85 19.54 -5.78
CA LEU A 91 -1.90 18.51 -6.20
C LEU A 91 -1.22 17.82 -5.00
N HIS A 92 -0.83 18.59 -3.97
CA HIS A 92 -0.25 18.02 -2.76
C HIS A 92 -1.25 17.09 -2.08
N ILE A 93 -2.49 17.55 -1.90
CA ILE A 93 -3.58 16.78 -1.29
C ILE A 93 -3.84 15.50 -2.09
N HIS A 94 -3.94 15.60 -3.42
CA HIS A 94 -4.13 14.44 -4.31
C HIS A 94 -3.01 13.40 -4.14
N ASN A 95 -1.75 13.85 -4.19
CA ASN A 95 -0.59 12.97 -4.06
C ASN A 95 -0.53 12.33 -2.67
N TYR A 96 -0.88 13.08 -1.62
CA TYR A 96 -0.93 12.60 -0.25
C TYR A 96 -2.01 11.51 -0.06
N ALA A 97 -3.24 11.79 -0.48
CA ALA A 97 -4.36 10.85 -0.38
C ALA A 97 -4.06 9.55 -1.12
N ARG A 98 -3.58 9.64 -2.37
CA ARG A 98 -3.15 8.47 -3.16
C ARG A 98 -2.07 7.66 -2.44
N ARG A 99 -1.04 8.33 -1.90
CA ARG A 99 0.05 7.67 -1.16
C ARG A 99 -0.47 6.94 0.09
N LYS A 100 -1.44 7.49 0.82
CA LYS A 100 -2.06 6.83 1.98
C LYS A 100 -2.79 5.55 1.58
N VAL A 101 -3.60 5.59 0.53
CA VAL A 101 -4.33 4.41 0.03
C VAL A 101 -3.35 3.30 -0.36
N VAL A 102 -2.29 3.63 -1.09
CA VAL A 102 -1.27 2.65 -1.50
C VAL A 102 -0.54 2.04 -0.29
N LYS A 103 -0.27 2.82 0.76
CA LYS A 103 0.34 2.30 1.99
C LYS A 103 -0.55 1.27 2.68
N LEU A 104 -1.86 1.54 2.76
CA LEU A 104 -2.83 0.62 3.34
C LEU A 104 -2.97 -0.66 2.52
N PHE A 105 -2.97 -0.53 1.19
CA PHE A 105 -2.96 -1.69 0.30
C PHE A 105 -1.71 -2.56 0.48
N LEU A 106 -0.51 -1.96 0.54
CA LEU A 106 0.71 -2.73 0.78
C LEU A 106 0.73 -3.40 2.16
N ALA A 107 0.13 -2.76 3.17
CA ALA A 107 0.00 -3.33 4.51
C ALA A 107 -0.91 -4.57 4.49
N SER A 108 -2.07 -4.50 3.81
CA SER A 108 -2.98 -5.63 3.72
C SER A 108 -2.41 -6.79 2.90
N VAL A 109 -1.67 -6.51 1.83
CA VAL A 109 -0.97 -7.52 1.04
C VAL A 109 0.14 -8.20 1.85
N TRP A 110 0.92 -7.43 2.62
CA TRP A 110 1.98 -7.99 3.47
C TRP A 110 1.40 -8.89 4.57
N GLU A 111 0.30 -8.47 5.20
CA GLU A 111 -0.40 -9.25 6.21
C GLU A 111 -0.96 -10.55 5.62
N ALA A 112 -1.65 -10.48 4.48
CA ALA A 112 -2.18 -11.66 3.81
C ALA A 112 -1.07 -12.65 3.43
N TYR A 113 0.06 -12.15 2.93
CA TYR A 113 1.20 -12.98 2.58
C TYR A 113 1.77 -13.72 3.79
N ARG A 114 1.98 -13.01 4.92
CA ARG A 114 2.51 -13.62 6.15
C ARG A 114 1.56 -14.66 6.73
N ARG A 115 0.25 -14.40 6.71
CA ARG A 115 -0.78 -15.39 7.12
C ARG A 115 -0.72 -16.67 6.27
N ILE A 116 -0.61 -16.53 4.94
CA ILE A 116 -0.50 -17.69 4.03
C ILE A 116 0.78 -18.50 4.30
N ARG A 117 1.87 -17.83 4.66
CA ARG A 117 3.17 -18.47 4.95
C ARG A 117 3.31 -18.95 6.40
N GLY A 118 2.32 -18.71 7.26
CA GLY A 118 2.40 -19.01 8.69
C GLY A 118 3.49 -18.20 9.43
N LEU A 119 3.90 -17.05 8.87
CA LEU A 119 4.89 -16.16 9.49
C LEU A 119 4.21 -15.24 10.50
N GLU A 120 4.93 -14.87 11.55
CA GLU A 120 4.42 -13.95 12.57
C GLU A 120 4.03 -12.60 11.98
N VAL A 121 2.80 -12.17 12.23
CA VAL A 121 2.30 -10.87 11.80
C VAL A 121 2.48 -9.88 12.95
N THR A 122 3.55 -9.09 12.89
CA THR A 122 3.71 -7.94 13.77
C THR A 122 2.64 -6.91 13.47
N LYS A 123 1.97 -6.36 14.50
CA LYS A 123 0.93 -5.37 14.26
C LYS A 123 1.59 -4.10 13.68
N PRO A 124 0.95 -3.41 12.72
CA PRO A 124 1.48 -2.16 12.21
C PRO A 124 1.67 -1.11 13.31
N TYR A 125 2.80 -0.40 13.32
CA TYR A 125 3.12 0.71 14.24
C TYR A 125 1.94 1.68 14.53
N PRO A 126 1.08 2.06 13.55
CA PRO A 126 -0.07 2.93 13.83
C PRO A 126 -1.13 2.33 14.77
N ILE A 127 -1.19 1.01 14.90
CA ILE A 127 -2.13 0.32 15.80
C ILE A 127 -1.50 0.17 17.19
N GLU A 128 -0.20 -0.19 17.24
CA GLU A 128 0.52 -0.38 18.51
C GLU A 128 0.85 0.94 19.21
N VAL A 129 1.19 2.00 18.46
CA VAL A 129 1.73 3.24 19.03
C VAL A 129 0.78 4.44 18.88
N LEU A 130 -0.06 4.47 17.83
CA LEU A 130 -0.98 5.59 17.55
C LEU A 130 -2.46 5.27 17.87
N GLY A 131 -2.77 4.06 18.36
CA GLY A 131 -4.11 3.70 18.84
C GLY A 131 -5.20 3.59 17.77
N HIS A 132 -4.84 3.42 16.49
CA HIS A 132 -5.84 3.24 15.43
C HIS A 132 -6.53 1.86 15.55
N LYS A 133 -7.84 1.84 15.83
CA LYS A 133 -8.63 0.63 16.10
C LYS A 133 -8.93 -0.25 14.87
N GLN A 134 -8.79 0.28 13.66
CA GLN A 134 -9.23 -0.42 12.44
C GLN A 134 -8.04 -0.85 11.58
N VAL A 135 -7.83 -2.16 11.51
CA VAL A 135 -6.97 -2.79 10.49
C VAL A 135 -7.82 -3.05 9.26
N ILE A 136 -7.40 -2.53 8.11
CA ILE A 136 -8.04 -2.88 6.84
C ILE A 136 -7.42 -4.19 6.39
N THR A 137 -8.12 -5.30 6.66
CA THR A 137 -7.73 -6.63 6.19
C THR A 137 -7.84 -6.72 4.66
N PHE A 138 -7.15 -7.70 4.09
CA PHE A 138 -7.14 -7.93 2.65
C PHE A 138 -8.54 -8.21 2.09
N ASP A 139 -9.42 -8.83 2.86
CA ASP A 139 -10.78 -9.21 2.43
C ASP A 139 -11.61 -8.00 1.97
N ARG A 140 -11.45 -6.84 2.63
CA ARG A 140 -12.14 -5.59 2.25
C ARG A 140 -11.75 -5.07 0.88
N TRP A 141 -10.56 -5.42 0.39
CA TRP A 141 -10.11 -5.04 -0.96
C TRP A 141 -10.70 -5.95 -2.03
N MET A 142 -11.15 -7.15 -1.65
CA MET A 142 -11.73 -8.16 -2.52
C MET A 142 -13.25 -8.10 -2.58
N GLU A 143 -13.89 -7.32 -1.69
CA GLU A 143 -15.32 -6.99 -1.78
C GLU A 143 -15.63 -6.46 -3.18
N LYS A 144 -16.30 -7.27 -4.00
CA LYS A 144 -16.86 -6.83 -5.28
C LYS A 144 -17.86 -5.74 -4.92
N GLY A 145 -17.54 -4.50 -5.27
CA GLY A 145 -18.52 -3.42 -5.16
C GLY A 145 -19.79 -3.88 -5.87
N GLU A 146 -20.94 -3.78 -5.18
CA GLU A 146 -22.24 -4.16 -5.73
C GLU A 146 -22.31 -3.68 -7.17
N GLY A 147 -22.34 -4.65 -8.08
CA GLY A 147 -22.30 -4.39 -9.51
C GLY A 147 -23.48 -3.50 -9.87
N ARG A 148 -23.19 -2.43 -10.60
CA ARG A 148 -24.16 -1.85 -11.52
C ARG A 148 -23.76 -2.29 -12.91
#